data_AF-A0AA37EIE1-F1
#
_entry.id   AF-A0AA37EIE1-F1
#
_cell.length_a   1.000
_cell.length_b   1.000
_cell.length_c   1.000
_cell.angle_alpha   90.00
_cell.angle_beta   90.00
_cell.angle_gamma   90.00
#
_symmetry.space_group_name_H-M   'P 1'
#
loop_
_entity.id
_entity.type
_entity.pdbx_description
1 polymer ?
#
loop_
_entity_poly.entity_id
_entity_poly.type
_entity_poly.pdbx_seq_one_letter_code
_entity_poly.pdbx_strand_id
1 'polypeptide(L)'
;MDKTTKILLDYTSGKTPLEETNHALEDAGSDIQLNPAKNLFTPEELLATHTGETPEEAEGYGLLDTGTGSMEKVHVTAGVLDSAVNEVLPDGGTNMTAYVLIGGQRYEVKGAALTAC
;
A
#
# COMPACT_ATOMS: atom_id res chain seq x y z
N MET A 1 -11.59 23.79 4.94
CA MET A 1 -10.86 22.60 5.39
C MET A 1 -11.90 21.55 5.72
N ASP A 2 -11.83 20.39 5.08
CA ASP A 2 -12.75 19.29 5.35
C ASP A 2 -12.52 18.72 6.78
N LYS A 3 -13.52 17.99 7.28
CA LYS A 3 -13.54 17.45 8.64
C LYS A 3 -12.36 16.49 8.87
N THR A 4 -12.07 15.62 7.91
CA THR A 4 -10.98 14.64 7.96
C THR A 4 -9.61 15.33 8.11
N THR A 5 -9.34 16.36 7.31
CA THR A 5 -8.09 17.14 7.43
C THR A 5 -7.93 17.74 8.82
N LYS A 6 -9.01 18.26 9.43
CA LYS A 6 -8.93 18.78 10.81
C LYS A 6 -8.54 17.71 11.82
N ILE A 7 -9.15 16.53 11.72
CA ILE A 7 -8.90 15.41 12.62
C ILE A 7 -7.41 14.99 12.56
N LEU A 8 -6.88 14.86 11.35
CA LEU A 8 -5.47 14.50 11.13
C LEU A 8 -4.50 15.58 11.64
N LEU A 9 -4.85 16.87 11.50
CA LEU A 9 -4.04 17.97 12.05
C LEU A 9 -4.03 17.97 13.58
N ASP A 10 -5.16 17.70 14.22
CA ASP A 10 -5.22 17.61 15.69
C ASP A 10 -4.40 16.41 16.20
N TYR A 11 -4.47 15.26 15.54
CA TYR A 11 -3.63 14.08 15.84
C TYR A 11 -2.13 14.38 15.69
N THR A 12 -1.72 14.92 14.54
CA THR A 12 -0.30 15.20 14.26
C THR A 12 0.28 16.32 15.14
N SER A 13 -0.57 17.16 15.73
CA SER A 13 -0.16 18.15 16.74
C SER A 13 -0.12 17.60 18.18
N GLY A 14 -0.53 16.34 18.39
CA GLY A 14 -0.57 15.68 19.70
C GLY A 14 -1.78 16.04 20.56
N LYS A 15 -2.83 16.68 20.00
CA LYS A 15 -4.03 17.05 20.76
C LYS A 15 -4.96 15.87 21.04
N THR A 16 -5.00 14.90 20.13
CA THR A 16 -5.85 13.71 20.24
C THR A 16 -4.99 12.46 20.15
N PRO A 17 -5.24 11.43 20.99
CA PRO A 17 -4.58 10.14 20.86
C PRO A 17 -5.08 9.37 19.63
N LEU A 18 -4.39 8.29 19.27
CA LEU A 18 -4.69 7.46 18.10
C LEU A 18 -6.13 6.92 18.11
N GLU A 19 -6.60 6.39 19.24
CA GLU A 19 -7.93 5.79 19.39
C GLU A 19 -9.05 6.81 19.14
N GLU A 20 -9.00 7.95 19.82
CA GLU A 20 -9.96 9.05 19.62
C GLU A 20 -9.91 9.60 18.19
N THR A 21 -8.72 9.66 17.58
CA THR A 21 -8.55 10.11 16.20
C THR A 21 -9.23 9.16 15.23
N ASN A 22 -9.03 7.84 15.37
CA ASN A 22 -9.68 6.84 14.52
C ASN A 22 -11.20 6.85 14.67
N HIS A 23 -11.72 7.00 15.88
CA HIS A 23 -13.16 7.13 16.11
C HIS A 23 -13.74 8.39 15.42
N ALA A 24 -13.03 9.53 15.52
CA ALA A 24 -13.44 10.75 14.85
C ALA A 24 -13.42 10.66 13.31
N LEU A 25 -12.47 9.89 12.75
CA LEU A 25 -12.41 9.60 11.31
C LEU A 25 -13.62 8.76 10.87
N GLU A 26 -13.95 7.71 11.61
CA GLU A 26 -15.13 6.88 11.36
C GLU A 26 -16.43 7.70 11.45
N ASP A 27 -16.60 8.51 12.49
CA ASP A 27 -17.72 9.45 12.65
C ASP A 27 -17.78 10.55 11.57
N ALA A 28 -16.68 10.77 10.85
CA ALA A 28 -16.62 11.66 9.70
C ALA A 28 -16.96 10.96 8.38
N GLY A 29 -17.18 9.64 8.39
CA GLY A 29 -17.39 8.82 7.19
C GLY A 29 -16.13 8.67 6.34
N SER A 30 -14.95 8.73 6.96
CA SER A 30 -13.66 8.59 6.29
C SER A 30 -13.23 7.12 6.21
N ASP A 31 -12.71 6.70 5.06
CA ASP A 31 -12.12 5.35 4.87
C ASP A 31 -10.71 5.21 5.49
N ILE A 32 -10.15 6.31 6.00
CA ILE A 32 -8.82 6.32 6.63
C ILE A 32 -8.89 5.72 8.03
N GLN A 33 -8.04 4.72 8.28
CA GLN A 33 -7.73 4.21 9.60
C GLN A 33 -6.22 4.27 9.83
N LEU A 34 -5.79 5.00 10.86
CA LEU A 34 -4.39 5.08 11.26
C LEU A 34 -4.00 3.80 11.99
N ASN A 35 -3.03 3.06 11.44
CA ASN A 35 -2.52 1.83 12.03
C ASN A 35 -0.98 1.84 12.05
N PRO A 36 -0.34 2.11 13.20
CA PRO A 36 1.12 2.07 13.33
C PRO A 36 1.75 0.71 13.02
N ALA A 37 0.96 -0.37 13.10
CA ALA A 37 1.39 -1.73 12.81
C ALA A 37 1.06 -2.17 11.38
N LYS A 38 0.60 -1.27 10.50
CA LYS A 38 0.14 -1.61 9.13
C LYS A 38 1.15 -2.42 8.34
N ASN A 39 2.44 -2.15 8.51
CA ASN A 39 3.51 -2.82 7.76
C ASN A 39 4.03 -4.11 8.41
N LEU A 40 3.46 -4.55 9.54
CA LEU A 40 3.76 -5.87 10.10
C LEU A 40 3.07 -6.95 9.27
N PHE A 41 3.78 -8.05 9.03
CA PHE A 41 3.23 -9.25 8.42
C PHE A 41 2.77 -10.22 9.50
N THR A 42 1.53 -10.68 9.41
CA THR A 42 1.01 -11.75 10.26
C THR A 42 1.47 -13.12 9.74
N PRO A 43 1.50 -14.17 10.59
CA PRO A 43 1.78 -15.52 10.14
C PRO A 43 0.86 -15.99 9.01
N GLU A 44 -0.43 -15.63 9.07
CA GLU A 44 -1.42 -15.98 8.05
C GLU A 44 -1.13 -15.31 6.71
N GLU A 45 -0.78 -14.02 6.71
CA GLU A 45 -0.36 -13.30 5.50
C GLU A 45 0.90 -13.91 4.88
N LEU A 46 1.89 -14.29 5.71
CA LEU A 46 3.10 -14.95 5.23
C LEU A 46 2.82 -16.32 4.61
N LEU A 47 1.92 -17.10 5.21
CA LEU A 47 1.51 -18.41 4.69
C LEU A 47 0.69 -18.31 3.40
N ALA A 48 -0.14 -17.27 3.27
CA ALA A 48 -0.93 -17.03 2.06
C ALA A 48 -0.08 -16.48 0.90
N THR A 49 1.05 -15.82 1.22
CA THR A 49 1.90 -15.18 0.22
C THR A 49 2.71 -16.20 -0.57
N HIS A 50 2.55 -16.20 -1.89
CA HIS A 50 3.32 -17.02 -2.81
C HIS A 50 3.60 -16.28 -4.12
N THR A 51 4.64 -16.74 -4.82
CA THR A 51 5.03 -16.26 -6.15
C THR A 51 5.38 -17.46 -7.03
N GLY A 52 5.34 -17.26 -8.35
CA GLY A 52 5.68 -18.28 -9.35
C GLY A 52 6.77 -17.82 -10.33
N GLU A 53 6.75 -18.38 -11.54
CA GLU A 53 7.63 -18.02 -12.64
C GLU A 53 7.19 -16.71 -13.32
N THR A 54 5.91 -16.36 -13.20
CA THR A 54 5.28 -15.20 -13.84
C THR A 54 4.74 -14.21 -12.81
N PRO A 55 4.63 -12.89 -13.14
CA PRO A 55 4.04 -11.91 -12.23
C PRO A 55 2.60 -12.24 -11.83
N GLU A 56 1.81 -12.85 -12.73
CA GLU A 56 0.41 -13.23 -12.50
C GLU A 56 0.24 -14.33 -11.46
N GLU A 57 1.30 -15.06 -11.11
CA GLU A 57 1.32 -16.07 -10.05
C GLU A 57 1.64 -15.47 -8.67
N ALA A 58 1.90 -14.16 -8.58
CA ALA A 58 2.07 -13.49 -7.30
C ALA A 58 0.71 -13.24 -6.63
N GLU A 59 0.55 -13.72 -5.39
CA GLU A 59 -0.65 -13.58 -4.57
C GLU A 59 -0.24 -13.36 -3.10
N GLY A 60 -0.95 -12.50 -2.38
CA GLY A 60 -0.74 -12.24 -0.96
C GLY A 60 -0.20 -10.84 -0.67
N TYR A 61 0.76 -10.73 0.26
CA TYR A 61 1.21 -9.43 0.78
C TYR A 61 2.69 -9.18 0.49
N GLY A 62 2.99 -7.94 0.07
CA GLY A 62 4.34 -7.48 -0.23
C GLY A 62 4.60 -6.06 0.27
N LEU A 63 5.77 -5.53 -0.04
CA LEU A 63 6.14 -4.14 0.25
C LEU A 63 6.29 -3.35 -1.06
N LEU A 64 5.56 -2.24 -1.16
CA LEU A 64 5.69 -1.25 -2.22
C LEU A 64 6.83 -0.28 -1.90
N ASP A 65 7.74 -0.12 -2.85
CA ASP A 65 8.83 0.85 -2.85
C ASP A 65 8.58 1.90 -3.94
N THR A 66 8.44 3.16 -3.55
CA THR A 66 8.31 4.31 -4.47
C THR A 66 9.54 5.23 -4.42
N GLY A 67 10.66 4.79 -3.84
CA GLY A 67 11.93 5.51 -3.81
C GLY A 67 12.07 6.59 -2.73
N THR A 68 11.13 6.70 -1.79
CA THR A 68 11.17 7.70 -0.70
C THR A 68 11.89 7.19 0.56
N GLY A 69 12.31 5.92 0.57
CA GLY A 69 12.92 5.24 1.71
C GLY A 69 11.91 4.68 2.72
N SER A 70 10.61 4.91 2.52
CA SER A 70 9.52 4.23 3.23
C SER A 70 8.94 3.14 2.35
N MET A 71 8.53 2.03 2.99
CA MET A 71 7.89 0.90 2.33
C MET A 71 6.45 0.81 2.82
N GLU A 72 5.53 0.47 1.93
CA GLU A 72 4.11 0.30 2.27
C GLU A 72 3.67 -1.14 2.06
N LYS A 73 3.06 -1.79 3.06
CA LYS A 73 2.50 -3.12 2.88
C LYS A 73 1.29 -3.04 1.94
N VAL A 74 1.34 -3.81 0.88
CA VAL A 74 0.32 -3.88 -0.16
C VAL A 74 -0.15 -5.31 -0.34
N HIS A 75 -1.37 -5.45 -0.84
CA HIS A 75 -1.95 -6.73 -1.23
C HIS A 75 -1.89 -6.87 -2.76
N VAL A 76 -1.59 -8.09 -3.21
CA VAL A 76 -1.48 -8.48 -4.61
C VAL A 76 -2.41 -9.67 -4.84
N THR A 77 -3.26 -9.59 -5.85
CA THR A 77 -4.05 -10.71 -6.36
C THR A 77 -3.75 -10.93 -7.83
N ALA A 78 -3.32 -12.13 -8.17
CA ALA A 78 -2.92 -12.51 -9.53
C ALA A 78 -2.01 -11.47 -10.22
N GLY A 79 -0.99 -11.00 -9.51
CA GLY A 79 -0.06 -9.98 -10.03
C GLY A 79 -0.62 -8.56 -10.12
N VAL A 80 -1.73 -8.24 -9.46
CA VAL A 80 -2.34 -6.90 -9.50
C VAL A 80 -2.55 -6.36 -8.08
N LEU A 81 -2.15 -5.12 -7.84
CA LEU A 81 -2.40 -4.38 -6.61
C LEU A 81 -3.86 -3.95 -6.49
N ASP A 82 -4.36 -3.82 -5.27
CA ASP A 82 -5.72 -3.31 -5.00
C ASP A 82 -5.98 -1.90 -5.59
N SER A 83 -4.93 -1.13 -5.86
CA SER A 83 -5.02 0.21 -6.44
C SER A 83 -3.81 0.54 -7.30
N ALA A 84 -4.02 1.34 -8.35
CA ALA A 84 -2.93 1.83 -9.19
C ALA A 84 -2.04 2.81 -8.41
N VAL A 85 -0.73 2.66 -8.56
CA VAL A 85 0.29 3.45 -7.84
C VAL A 85 1.00 4.46 -8.75
N ASN A 86 0.99 4.24 -10.06
CA ASN A 86 1.54 5.14 -11.07
C ASN A 86 0.68 5.14 -12.34
N GLU A 87 0.96 6.07 -13.25
CA GLU A 87 0.30 6.15 -14.55
C GLU A 87 1.24 5.58 -15.63
N VAL A 88 0.72 4.71 -16.49
CA VAL A 88 1.45 4.18 -17.65
C VAL A 88 1.35 5.20 -18.78
N LEU A 89 2.51 5.66 -19.24
CA LEU A 89 2.63 6.67 -20.29
C LEU A 89 2.52 6.04 -21.69
N PRO A 90 2.21 6.81 -22.75
CA PRO A 90 2.10 6.27 -24.12
C PRO A 90 3.34 5.57 -24.66
N ASP A 91 4.52 5.85 -24.09
CA ASP A 91 5.80 5.21 -24.45
C ASP A 91 6.06 3.89 -23.70
N GLY A 92 5.13 3.47 -22.82
CA GLY A 92 5.23 2.26 -22.01
C GLY A 92 6.03 2.41 -20.71
N GLY A 93 6.56 3.61 -20.43
CA GLY A 93 7.12 3.98 -19.13
C GLY A 93 6.04 4.33 -18.12
N THR A 94 6.44 4.81 -16.95
CA THR A 94 5.54 5.29 -15.91
C THR A 94 5.92 6.68 -15.43
N ASN A 95 4.95 7.44 -14.91
CA ASN A 95 5.20 8.75 -14.31
C ASN A 95 5.98 8.69 -12.97
N MET A 96 6.07 7.50 -12.36
CA MET A 96 6.84 7.22 -11.15
C MET A 96 7.25 5.74 -11.16
N THR A 97 8.56 5.48 -11.09
CA THR A 97 9.07 4.11 -10.91
C THR A 97 8.67 3.59 -9.52
N ALA A 98 8.07 2.41 -9.49
CA ALA A 98 7.69 1.73 -8.26
C ALA A 98 7.96 0.23 -8.38
N TYR A 99 8.28 -0.41 -7.25
CA TYR A 99 8.51 -1.85 -7.17
C TYR A 99 7.68 -2.48 -6.07
N VAL A 100 7.31 -3.74 -6.24
CA VAL A 100 6.76 -4.57 -5.16
C VAL A 100 7.73 -5.71 -4.88
N LEU A 101 8.06 -5.87 -3.59
CA LEU A 101 8.83 -6.98 -3.06
C LEU A 101 7.85 -7.94 -2.37
N ILE A 102 7.67 -9.13 -2.92
CA ILE A 102 6.68 -10.12 -2.45
C ILE A 102 7.26 -11.52 -2.59
N GLY A 103 7.09 -12.36 -1.56
CA GLY A 103 7.51 -13.77 -1.60
C GLY A 103 8.98 -14.03 -1.96
N GLY A 104 9.88 -13.07 -1.71
CA GLY A 104 11.30 -13.16 -2.09
C GLY A 104 11.63 -12.71 -3.52
N GLN A 105 10.64 -12.25 -4.29
CA GLN A 105 10.80 -11.70 -5.63
C GLN A 105 10.61 -10.17 -5.65
N ARG A 106 11.05 -9.54 -6.75
CA ARG A 106 10.89 -8.11 -7.01
C ARG A 106 10.28 -7.91 -8.39
N TYR A 107 9.24 -7.07 -8.46
CA TYR A 107 8.55 -6.72 -9.70
C TYR A 107 8.49 -5.21 -9.87
N GLU A 108 8.62 -4.73 -11.11
CA GLU A 108 8.26 -3.35 -11.45
C GLU A 108 6.73 -3.22 -11.51
N VAL A 109 6.18 -2.10 -11.05
CA VAL A 109 4.74 -1.84 -11.10
C VAL A 109 4.39 -0.89 -12.25
N LYS A 110 3.40 -1.25 -13.06
CA LYS A 110 2.80 -0.42 -14.12
C LYS A 110 1.30 -0.30 -13.90
N GLY A 111 0.82 0.89 -13.54
CA GLY A 111 -0.53 1.08 -13.05
C GLY A 111 -0.68 0.39 -11.69
N ALA A 112 -1.42 -0.71 -11.69
CA ALA A 112 -1.54 -1.65 -10.57
C ALA A 112 -0.86 -3.01 -10.85
N ALA A 113 -0.45 -3.27 -12.10
CA ALA A 113 0.05 -4.57 -12.51
C ALA A 113 1.54 -4.73 -12.19
N LEU A 114 1.90 -5.91 -11.69
CA LEU A 114 3.28 -6.35 -11.57
C LEU A 114 3.82 -6.75 -12.93
N THR A 115 5.09 -6.44 -13.17
CA THR A 115 5.80 -6.78 -14.40
C THR A 115 7.17 -7.37 -14.06
N ALA A 116 7.62 -8.31 -14.88
CA ALA A 116 8.93 -8.94 -14.71
C ALA A 116 10.05 -7.88 -14.85
N CYS A 117 11.05 -7.96 -13.98
CA CYS A 117 12.26 -7.11 -14.03
C CYS A 117 13.31 -7.67 -15.00
#